data_AF-A0A9D7FV26-F1
#
_entry.id   AF-A0A9D7FV26-F1
#
_cell.length_a   1.000
_cell.length_b   1.000
_cell.length_c   1.000
_cell.angle_alpha   90.00
_cell.angle_beta   90.00
_cell.angle_gamma   90.00
#
_symmetry.space_group_name_H-M   'P 1'
#
loop_
_entity.id
_entity.type
_entity.pdbx_description
1 polymer ?
#
loop_
_entity_poly.entity_id
_entity_poly.type
_entity_poly.pdbx_seq_one_letter_code
_entity_poly.pdbx_strand_id
1 'polypeptide(L)' 'MNIDDQATEDVGLEIIRLEVSEEDRQVEGALRPKTLAEFVGQHRVREQLDLILRAALQRGNSADHVLLSG' A
#
# COMPACT_ATOMS: atom_id res chain seq x y z
N MET A 1 -19.51 41.71 27.36
CA MET A 1 -18.03 41.64 27.34
C MET A 1 -17.69 40.17 27.53
N ASN A 2 -16.97 39.61 26.57
CA ASN A 2 -17.16 38.26 26.08
C ASN A 2 -16.74 37.15 27.05
N ILE A 3 -17.61 36.15 27.12
CA ILE A 3 -17.22 34.75 27.35
C ILE A 3 -16.65 34.31 26.00
N ASP A 4 -15.37 34.60 25.76
CA ASP A 4 -14.66 34.01 24.64
C ASP A 4 -14.45 32.53 25.00
N ASP A 5 -15.39 31.74 24.49
CA ASP A 5 -15.29 30.32 24.16
C ASP A 5 -13.88 30.03 23.66
N GLN A 6 -13.00 29.67 24.59
CA GLN A 6 -11.64 29.26 24.29
C GLN A 6 -11.75 27.94 23.56
N ALA A 7 -11.72 28.08 22.23
CA ALA A 7 -11.28 27.15 21.22
C ALA A 7 -11.12 25.73 21.77
N THR A 8 -12.02 24.86 21.35
CA THR A 8 -11.78 23.43 21.25
C THR A 8 -10.31 23.23 20.85
N GLU A 9 -9.49 22.74 21.77
CA GLU A 9 -8.17 22.21 21.45
C GLU A 9 -8.43 21.04 20.51
N ASP A 10 -8.49 21.34 19.21
CA ASP A 10 -8.34 20.37 18.15
C ASP A 10 -6.95 19.78 18.36
N VAL A 11 -6.90 18.66 19.08
CA VAL A 11 -5.71 17.82 19.20
C VAL A 11 -5.44 17.33 17.79
N GLY A 12 -4.76 18.20 17.04
CA GLY A 12 -4.38 17.97 15.66
C GLY A 12 -3.60 16.68 15.65
N LEU A 13 -4.24 15.64 15.11
CA LEU A 13 -3.54 14.43 14.70
C LEU A 13 -2.49 14.91 13.71
N GLU A 14 -1.25 15.04 14.18
CA GLU A 14 -0.09 15.27 13.34
C GLU A 14 0.04 14.03 12.46
N ILE A 15 -0.66 14.04 11.33
CA ILE A 15 -0.54 13.02 10.30
C ILE A 15 0.92 13.08 9.87
N ILE A 16 1.70 12.10 10.29
CA ILE A 16 3.09 11.90 9.87
C ILE A 16 3.05 11.74 8.35
N ARG A 17 3.26 12.84 7.63
CA ARG A 17 3.44 12.82 6.19
C ARG A 17 4.90 12.46 5.94
N LEU A 18 5.12 11.26 5.43
CA LEU A 18 6.42 10.90 4.88
C LEU A 18 6.60 11.72 3.59
N GLU A 19 7.37 12.79 3.64
CA GLU A 19 7.82 13.48 2.44
C GLU A 19 8.89 12.62 1.76
N VAL A 20 8.47 11.86 0.75
CA VAL A 20 9.36 11.03 -0.07
C VAL A 20 10.04 11.95 -1.08
N SER A 21 11.37 12.02 -1.04
CA SER A 21 12.12 12.79 -2.03
C SER A 21 12.05 12.14 -3.42
N GLU A 22 12.29 12.90 -4.50
CA GLU A 22 12.29 12.32 -5.85
C GLU A 22 13.40 11.25 -6.00
N GLU A 23 14.53 11.42 -5.31
CA GLU A 23 15.61 10.42 -5.25
C GLU A 23 15.15 9.15 -4.54
N ASP A 24 14.49 9.26 -3.38
CA ASP A 24 13.93 8.10 -2.67
C ASP A 24 12.92 7.36 -3.53
N ARG A 25 12.09 8.09 -4.29
CA ARG A 25 11.07 7.51 -5.16
C ARG A 25 11.68 6.77 -6.35
N GLN A 26 12.78 7.29 -6.91
CA GLN A 26 13.53 6.62 -7.98
C GLN A 26 14.22 5.34 -7.46
N VAL A 27 14.81 5.39 -6.27
CA VAL A 27 15.45 4.24 -5.63
C VAL A 27 14.43 3.17 -5.26
N GLU A 28 13.30 3.54 -4.65
CA GLU A 28 12.21 2.62 -4.32
C GLU A 28 11.65 1.95 -5.59
N GLY A 29 11.45 2.73 -6.66
CA GLY A 29 11.00 2.21 -7.95
C GLY A 29 11.96 1.20 -8.59
N ALA A 30 13.27 1.31 -8.31
CA ALA A 30 14.26 0.34 -8.76
C ALA A 30 14.27 -0.95 -7.94
N LEU A 31 13.89 -0.88 -6.66
CA LEU A 31 13.85 -2.03 -5.75
C LEU A 31 12.52 -2.78 -5.77
N ARG A 32 11.41 -2.10 -6.12
CA ARG A 32 10.08 -2.73 -6.17
C ARG A 32 9.98 -3.66 -7.38
N PRO A 33 9.71 -4.97 -7.17
CA PRO A 33 9.49 -5.90 -8.26
C PRO A 33 8.35 -5.46 -9.17
N LYS A 34 8.57 -5.47 -10.49
CA LYS A 34 7.52 -5.12 -11.48
C LYS A 34 6.58 -6.27 -11.75
N THR A 35 7.09 -7.48 -11.59
CA THR A 35 6.34 -8.72 -11.77
C THR A 35 6.43 -9.58 -10.52
N LEU A 36 5.44 -10.46 -10.34
CA LEU A 36 5.52 -11.46 -9.30
C LEU A 36 6.78 -12.33 -9.46
N ALA A 37 7.18 -12.66 -10.70
CA ALA A 37 8.37 -13.47 -10.97
C ALA A 37 9.68 -12.86 -10.44
N GLU A 38 9.78 -11.52 -10.36
CA GLU A 38 10.91 -10.80 -9.78
C GLU A 38 10.89 -10.77 -8.24
N PHE A 39 9.75 -11.09 -7.61
CA PHE A 39 9.64 -11.12 -6.16
C PHE A 39 10.50 -12.24 -5.58
N VAL A 40 11.45 -11.86 -4.72
CA VAL A 40 12.42 -12.78 -4.12
C VAL A 40 11.83 -13.40 -2.85
N GLY A 41 11.85 -14.72 -2.77
CA GLY A 41 11.30 -15.47 -1.63
C GLY A 41 9.80 -15.74 -1.74
N GLN A 42 9.21 -16.27 -0.66
CA GLN A 42 7.78 -16.56 -0.54
C GLN A 42 7.18 -17.32 -1.74
N HIS A 43 7.90 -18.31 -2.28
CA HIS A 43 7.54 -19.01 -3.52
C HIS A 43 6.08 -19.45 -3.57
N ARG A 44 5.61 -20.10 -2.50
CA ARG A 44 4.25 -20.60 -2.37
C ARG A 44 3.21 -19.48 -2.44
N VAL A 45 3.43 -18.39 -1.71
CA VAL A 45 2.50 -17.23 -1.71
C VAL A 45 2.44 -16.62 -3.10
N ARG A 46 3.59 -16.43 -3.73
CA ARG A 46 3.69 -15.90 -5.09
C ARG A 46 2.91 -16.74 -6.11
N GLU A 47 3.08 -18.07 -6.10
CA GLU A 47 2.38 -18.97 -7.01
C GLU A 47 0.86 -18.94 -6.79
N GLN A 48 0.42 -18.91 -5.53
CA GLN A 48 -1.01 -18.79 -5.22
C GLN A 48 -1.58 -17.45 -5.71
N LEU A 49 -0.84 -16.35 -5.54
CA LEU A 49 -1.26 -15.04 -6.04
C LEU A 49 -1.33 -15.01 -7.57
N ASP A 50 -0.33 -15.58 -8.26
CA ASP A 50 -0.29 -15.66 -9.72
C ASP A 50 -1.50 -16.44 -10.26
N LEU A 51 -1.87 -17.56 -9.63
CA LEU A 51 -3.06 -18.33 -9.99
C LEU A 51 -4.35 -17.52 -9.86
N ILE A 52 -4.54 -16.82 -8.73
CA ILE A 52 -5.75 -16.00 -8.47
C ILE A 52 -5.84 -14.87 -9.48
N LEU A 53 -4.75 -14.15 -9.70
CA LEU A 53 -4.71 -13.01 -10.63
C LEU A 53 -4.98 -13.46 -12.07
N ARG A 54 -4.40 -14.58 -12.52
CA ARG A 54 -4.69 -15.15 -13.84
C ARG A 54 -6.15 -15.53 -14.00
N ALA A 55 -6.75 -16.15 -12.99
CA ALA A 55 -8.16 -16.53 -13.03
C ALA A 55 -9.08 -15.29 -13.09
N ALA A 56 -8.75 -14.22 -12.36
CA ALA A 56 -9.48 -12.95 -12.39
C ALA A 56 -9.35 -12.25 -13.76
N LEU A 57 -8.13 -12.19 -14.30
CA LEU A 57 -7.84 -11.68 -15.65
C LEU A 57 -8.66 -12.43 -16.71
N GLN A 58 -8.74 -13.75 -16.64
CA GLN A 58 -9.52 -14.57 -17.59
C GLN A 58 -11.02 -14.30 -17.52
N ARG A 59 -11.54 -13.95 -16.34
CA ARG A 59 -12.95 -13.57 -16.16
C ARG A 59 -13.24 -12.11 -16.52
N GLY A 60 -12.20 -11.31 -16.75
CA GLY A 60 -12.32 -9.86 -16.94
C GLY A 60 -12.82 -9.13 -15.70
N ASN A 61 -12.61 -9.69 -14.50
CA ASN A 61 -12.98 -9.07 -13.24
C ASN A 61 -11.76 -8.84 -12.35
N SER A 62 -11.92 -7.98 -11.34
CA SER A 62 -10.90 -7.82 -10.31
C SER A 62 -10.72 -9.12 -9.53
N ALA A 63 -9.50 -9.38 -9.07
CA ALA A 63 -9.26 -10.47 -8.14
C ALA A 63 -10.01 -10.24 -6.83
N ASP A 64 -10.42 -11.33 -6.19
CA ASP A 64 -11.06 -11.28 -4.87
C ASP A 64 -10.10 -10.70 -3.83
N HIS A 65 -10.66 -10.13 -2.76
CA HIS A 65 -9.86 -9.59 -1.67
C HIS A 65 -9.05 -10.70 -1.00
N VAL A 66 -7.72 -10.50 -0.88
CA VAL A 66 -6.80 -11.43 -0.22
C VAL A 66 -6.21 -10.75 1.01
N LEU A 67 -6.34 -11.41 2.17
CA LEU A 67 -5.63 -11.03 3.39
C LEU A 67 -4.32 -11.80 3.46
N LEU A 68 -3.20 -11.08 3.54
CA LEU A 68 -1.89 -11.67 3.81
C LEU A 68 -1.54 -11.42 5.28
N SER A 69 -1.25 -12.47 6.02
CA SER A 69 -0.75 -12.40 7.39
C SER A 69 0.47 -13.29 7.53
N GLY A 70 1.55 -12.77 8.09
CA GLY A 70 2.81 -13.46 8.33
C GLY A 70 3.56 -12.83 9.48
#